data_AF-A0A1R1EK79-F1
#
_entry.id   AF-A0A1R1EK79-F1
#
_cell.length_a   1.000
_cell.length_b   1.000
_cell.length_c   1.000
_cell.angle_alpha   90.00
_cell.angle_beta   90.00
_cell.angle_gamma   90.00
#
_symmetry.space_group_name_H-M   'P 1'
#
loop_
_entity.id
_entity.type
_entity.pdbx_description
1 polymer ?
#
loop_
_entity_poly.entity_id
_entity_poly.type
_entity_poly.pdbx_seq_one_letter_code
_entity_poly.pdbx_strand_id
1 'polypeptide(L)'
;MGLPVYRIELKDSAMKKLESNIWSDSFVSGTMSMDGRRTPIRIRYRGGHTREYPKKSYEIRTAKATYHFNAEHDDPSLMRNALSFHYFNVLGVPSPSTKHCVLYMNGKKEGVYLRIEAVKSAFFRKRGLHARSIIYAVNDNADFAMPEKNAKSSRLLSGYAFIKGGETDRNRLSDFIRSINRKKGTELSDYLRQRLDMDNYLRWLCGAVLTGNYDGFLQNYTIFEYVKRNKYGMIPWDYEGTWGRNCYGKAVNSDLVRIKGYNVLTGKVLAYKANRQKYKRILERALESTFTVSRLMPVVRKMHSAIAQDIYDDPKYKWDVGIFDTEPDVIREYIEDRRRDIKNEMEQL
;
A
#
# COMPACT_ATOMS: atom_id res chain seq x y z
N MET A 1 -9.37 25.29 -7.23
CA MET A 1 -7.94 25.31 -7.62
C MET A 1 -7.64 23.98 -8.26
N GLY A 2 -7.02 23.97 -9.45
CA GLY A 2 -6.67 22.74 -10.16
C GLY A 2 -5.59 21.92 -9.43
N LEU A 3 -5.36 20.70 -9.90
CA LEU A 3 -4.31 19.84 -9.35
C LEU A 3 -2.92 20.47 -9.53
N PRO A 4 -1.97 20.20 -8.61
CA PRO A 4 -0.59 20.61 -8.81
C PRO A 4 -0.02 19.99 -10.09
N VAL A 5 0.69 20.79 -10.88
CA VAL A 5 1.27 20.35 -12.15
C VAL A 5 2.78 20.14 -11.99
N TYR A 6 3.24 18.92 -12.23
CA TYR A 6 4.65 18.56 -12.28
C TYR A 6 5.10 18.46 -13.73
N ARG A 7 6.17 19.17 -14.10
CA ARG A 7 6.79 19.07 -15.43
C ARG A 7 8.15 18.42 -15.29
N ILE A 8 8.39 17.36 -16.05
CA ILE A 8 9.66 16.65 -16.08
C ILE A 8 10.34 16.91 -17.42
N GLU A 9 11.62 17.28 -17.35
CA GLU A 9 12.50 17.51 -18.50
C GLU A 9 13.65 16.50 -18.43
N LEU A 10 13.74 15.67 -19.47
CA LEU A 10 14.81 14.70 -19.72
C LEU A 10 15.47 15.04 -21.05
N LYS A 11 16.80 14.97 -21.11
CA LYS A 11 17.54 15.01 -22.38
C LYS A 11 17.12 13.82 -23.24
N ASP A 12 17.16 13.95 -24.57
CA ASP A 12 16.78 12.87 -25.50
C ASP A 12 17.55 11.57 -25.25
N SER A 13 18.84 11.65 -24.91
CA SER A 13 19.65 10.48 -24.56
C SER A 13 19.18 9.79 -23.28
N ALA A 14 18.69 10.55 -22.30
CA ALA A 14 18.11 10.01 -21.07
C ALA A 14 16.74 9.38 -21.32
N MET A 15 15.91 10.00 -22.18
CA MET A 15 14.62 9.45 -22.58
C MET A 15 14.79 8.12 -23.34
N LYS A 16 15.66 8.08 -24.35
CA LYS A 16 15.98 6.85 -25.09
C LYS A 16 16.46 5.73 -24.17
N LYS A 17 17.30 6.05 -23.18
CA LYS A 17 17.77 5.08 -22.19
C LYS A 17 16.66 4.61 -21.25
N LEU A 18 15.72 5.48 -20.89
CA LEU A 18 14.56 5.11 -20.08
C LEU A 18 13.65 4.14 -20.85
N GLU A 19 13.43 4.40 -22.15
CA GLU A 19 12.55 3.64 -23.02
C GLU A 19 13.16 2.33 -23.55
N SER A 20 14.49 2.24 -23.66
CA SER A 20 15.15 1.07 -24.28
C SER A 20 14.94 -0.25 -23.53
N ASN A 21 14.66 -0.18 -22.23
CA ASN A 21 14.31 -1.35 -21.43
C ASN A 21 13.39 -0.96 -20.29
N ILE A 22 12.10 -1.20 -20.45
CA ILE A 22 11.08 -0.88 -19.43
C ILE A 22 11.29 -1.61 -18.11
N TRP A 23 11.96 -2.77 -18.13
CA TRP A 23 12.28 -3.58 -16.95
C TRP A 23 13.54 -3.12 -16.23
N SER A 24 14.28 -2.17 -16.80
CA SER A 24 15.48 -1.63 -16.17
C SER A 24 15.15 -0.95 -14.85
N ASP A 25 15.92 -1.27 -13.83
CA ASP A 25 15.87 -0.59 -12.54
C ASP A 25 16.85 0.59 -12.45
N SER A 26 17.55 0.88 -13.56
CA SER A 26 18.48 2.00 -13.66
C SER A 26 17.74 3.33 -13.75
N PHE A 27 18.22 4.30 -12.97
CA PHE A 27 17.71 5.66 -13.03
C PHE A 27 18.45 6.49 -14.08
N VAL A 28 17.70 7.31 -14.82
CA VAL A 28 18.22 8.39 -15.64
C VAL A 28 18.06 9.74 -14.92
N SER A 29 18.86 10.73 -15.31
CA SER A 29 18.82 12.07 -14.72
C SER A 29 17.83 12.98 -15.45
N GLY A 30 17.20 13.88 -14.71
CA GLY A 30 16.23 14.84 -15.22
C GLY A 30 16.07 16.05 -14.31
N THR A 31 15.20 16.98 -14.72
CA THR A 31 14.73 18.08 -13.88
C THR A 31 13.22 18.00 -13.73
N MET A 32 12.72 18.19 -12.51
CA MET A 32 11.29 18.33 -12.24
C MET A 32 11.01 19.75 -11.80
N SER A 33 9.99 20.39 -12.37
CA SER A 33 9.50 21.70 -11.94
C SER A 33 8.05 21.65 -11.44
N MET A 34 7.78 22.42 -10.39
CA MET A 34 6.45 22.63 -9.81
C MET A 34 6.42 24.06 -9.27
N ASP A 35 5.42 24.87 -9.65
CA ASP A 35 5.25 26.26 -9.21
C ASP A 35 6.54 27.11 -9.39
N GLY A 36 7.18 27.00 -10.55
CA GLY A 36 8.44 27.71 -10.89
C GLY A 36 9.70 27.16 -10.22
N ARG A 37 9.59 26.24 -9.25
CA ARG A 37 10.76 25.66 -8.56
C ARG A 37 11.30 24.46 -9.31
N ARG A 38 12.53 24.56 -9.82
CA ARG A 38 13.26 23.45 -10.48
C ARG A 38 14.02 22.61 -9.46
N THR A 39 13.88 21.30 -9.56
CA THR A 39 14.54 20.32 -8.68
C THR A 39 15.23 19.26 -9.56
N PRO A 40 16.54 19.04 -9.40
CA PRO A 40 17.22 17.91 -10.03
C PRO A 40 16.63 16.60 -9.52
N ILE A 41 16.36 15.67 -10.44
CA ILE A 41 15.79 14.36 -10.14
C ILE A 41 16.53 13.23 -10.83
N ARG A 42 16.36 12.04 -10.26
CA ARG A 42 16.59 10.77 -10.92
C ARG A 42 15.25 10.07 -11.11
N ILE A 43 14.97 9.55 -12.29
CA ILE A 43 13.71 8.89 -12.64
C ILE A 43 13.94 7.51 -13.25
N ARG A 44 13.02 6.58 -12.97
CA ARG A 44 12.88 5.29 -13.67
C ARG A 44 11.42 4.89 -13.73
N TYR A 45 11.08 3.93 -14.58
CA TYR A 45 9.79 3.24 -14.50
C TYR A 45 9.69 2.43 -13.20
N ARG A 46 8.47 2.30 -12.67
CA ARG A 46 8.18 1.48 -11.48
C ARG A 46 7.03 0.51 -11.70
N GLY A 47 6.95 -0.50 -10.83
CA GLY A 47 5.91 -1.52 -10.82
C GLY A 47 6.37 -2.85 -11.40
N GLY A 48 5.47 -3.83 -11.39
CA GLY A 48 5.61 -5.11 -12.09
C GLY A 48 5.01 -5.01 -13.50
N HIS A 49 3.94 -5.75 -13.75
CA HIS A 49 3.22 -5.75 -15.04
C HIS A 49 2.79 -4.33 -15.50
N THR A 50 2.49 -3.42 -14.56
CA THR A 50 2.14 -2.01 -14.87
C THR A 50 3.18 -1.25 -15.71
N ARG A 51 4.44 -1.73 -15.81
CA ARG A 51 5.45 -1.15 -16.70
C ARG A 51 5.10 -1.32 -18.17
N GLU A 52 4.27 -2.31 -18.51
CA GLU A 52 3.81 -2.54 -19.88
C GLU A 52 2.74 -1.53 -20.30
N TYR A 53 2.04 -0.91 -19.35
CA TYR A 53 0.90 -0.03 -19.65
C TYR A 53 1.28 1.21 -20.46
N PRO A 54 0.41 1.67 -21.38
CA PRO A 54 0.67 2.87 -22.18
C PRO A 54 0.95 4.10 -21.31
N LYS A 55 0.22 4.25 -20.20
CA LYS A 55 0.46 5.28 -19.19
C LYS A 55 1.40 4.72 -18.11
N LYS A 56 2.69 5.04 -18.25
CA LYS A 56 3.75 4.51 -17.39
C LYS A 56 3.70 5.12 -15.99
N SER A 57 4.08 4.35 -14.97
CA SER A 57 4.31 4.85 -13.60
C SER A 57 5.80 5.07 -13.34
N TYR A 58 6.14 6.01 -12.46
CA TYR A 58 7.53 6.44 -12.23
C TYR A 58 7.94 6.40 -10.75
N GLU A 59 9.18 5.96 -10.47
CA GLU A 59 9.87 6.27 -9.20
C GLU A 59 10.79 7.47 -9.45
N ILE A 60 10.58 8.53 -8.66
CA ILE A 60 11.34 9.78 -8.76
C ILE A 60 12.08 10.03 -7.46
N ARG A 61 13.40 10.22 -7.56
CA ARG A 61 14.29 10.54 -6.45
C ARG A 61 14.78 11.97 -6.57
N THR A 62 14.57 12.74 -5.50
CA THR A 62 15.20 14.04 -5.26
C THR A 62 16.34 13.85 -4.26
N ALA A 63 17.08 14.92 -3.96
CA ALA A 63 18.08 14.90 -2.88
C ALA A 63 17.48 14.57 -1.49
N LYS A 64 16.20 14.90 -1.25
CA LYS A 64 15.57 14.80 0.08
C LYS A 64 14.65 13.60 0.25
N ALA A 65 14.02 13.14 -0.83
CA ALA A 65 12.96 12.14 -0.77
C ALA A 65 12.82 11.35 -2.07
N THR A 66 12.21 10.16 -1.95
CA THR A 66 11.69 9.38 -3.06
C THR A 66 10.16 9.50 -3.08
N TYR A 67 9.61 9.68 -4.28
CA TYR A 67 8.18 9.66 -4.54
C TYR A 67 7.88 8.63 -5.63
N HIS A 68 6.68 8.06 -5.57
CA HIS A 68 6.13 7.22 -6.61
C HIS A 68 5.01 8.00 -7.29
N PHE A 69 5.06 8.13 -8.61
CA PHE A 69 4.00 8.73 -9.41
C PHE A 69 3.30 7.59 -10.11
N ASN A 70 2.17 7.17 -9.56
CA ASN A 70 1.37 6.08 -10.08
C ASN A 70 0.36 6.59 -11.08
N ALA A 71 0.28 5.90 -12.22
CA ALA A 71 -0.76 6.14 -13.20
C ALA A 71 -2.15 5.70 -12.71
N GLU A 72 -2.21 4.80 -11.72
CA GLU A 72 -3.44 4.18 -11.19
C GLU A 72 -4.34 3.65 -12.33
N HIS A 73 -3.70 3.07 -13.36
CA HIS A 73 -4.31 2.81 -14.68
C HIS A 73 -5.51 1.86 -14.63
N ASP A 74 -5.48 0.87 -13.75
CA ASP A 74 -6.57 -0.10 -13.58
C ASP A 74 -7.61 0.31 -12.53
N ASP A 75 -7.36 1.37 -11.77
CA ASP A 75 -8.36 1.91 -10.85
C ASP A 75 -9.19 2.97 -11.61
N PRO A 76 -10.45 2.68 -12.00
CA PRO A 76 -11.28 3.67 -12.70
C PRO A 76 -11.52 4.94 -11.88
N SER A 77 -11.37 4.89 -10.55
CA SER A 77 -11.54 6.06 -9.69
C SER A 77 -10.27 6.91 -9.55
N LEU A 78 -9.08 6.31 -9.77
CA LEU A 78 -7.77 6.82 -9.36
C LEU A 78 -7.63 7.19 -7.87
N MET A 79 -8.62 6.85 -7.03
CA MET A 79 -8.71 7.29 -5.63
C MET A 79 -8.46 6.15 -4.64
N ARG A 80 -8.61 4.88 -5.01
CA ARG A 80 -8.65 3.76 -4.06
C ARG A 80 -7.38 3.65 -3.22
N ASN A 81 -6.23 3.77 -3.87
CA ASN A 81 -4.95 3.72 -3.18
C ASN A 81 -4.79 4.91 -2.19
N ALA A 82 -5.23 6.11 -2.59
CA ALA A 82 -5.22 7.31 -1.75
C ALA A 82 -6.18 7.20 -0.56
N LEU A 83 -7.40 6.73 -0.81
CA LEU A 83 -8.44 6.52 0.20
C LEU A 83 -8.02 5.46 1.21
N SER A 84 -7.43 4.36 0.75
CA SER A 84 -6.88 3.31 1.60
C SER A 84 -5.81 3.88 2.53
N PHE A 85 -4.77 4.54 2.01
CA PHE A 85 -3.74 5.11 2.89
C PHE A 85 -4.26 6.20 3.83
N HIS A 86 -5.26 6.99 3.40
CA HIS A 86 -5.97 7.89 4.30
C HIS A 86 -6.63 7.11 5.45
N TYR A 87 -7.36 6.04 5.13
CA TYR A 87 -8.09 5.23 6.10
C TYR A 87 -7.17 4.53 7.10
N PHE A 88 -6.05 3.95 6.65
CA PHE A 88 -5.07 3.36 7.58
C PHE A 88 -4.45 4.40 8.53
N ASN A 89 -4.20 5.63 8.06
CA ASN A 89 -3.76 6.71 8.95
C ASN A 89 -4.83 7.05 10.00
N VAL A 90 -6.12 7.05 9.63
CA VAL A 90 -7.25 7.23 10.58
C VAL A 90 -7.27 6.10 11.62
N LEU A 91 -6.95 4.87 11.24
CA LEU A 91 -6.82 3.73 12.17
C LEU A 91 -5.57 3.82 13.07
N GLY A 92 -4.66 4.77 12.82
CA GLY A 92 -3.40 4.89 13.55
C GLY A 92 -2.30 3.95 13.07
N VAL A 93 -2.42 3.41 11.86
CA VAL A 93 -1.35 2.67 11.17
C VAL A 93 -0.56 3.66 10.32
N PRO A 94 0.76 3.85 10.57
CA PRO A 94 1.57 4.75 9.76
C PRO A 94 1.46 4.38 8.27
N SER A 95 0.95 5.30 7.44
CA SER A 95 0.72 5.01 6.02
C SER A 95 1.18 6.15 5.11
N PRO A 96 1.54 5.85 3.84
CA PRO A 96 2.05 6.85 2.90
C PRO A 96 1.13 8.07 2.76
N SER A 97 1.71 9.27 2.72
CA SER A 97 0.94 10.44 2.27
C SER A 97 0.80 10.43 0.75
N THR A 98 -0.36 10.85 0.25
CA THR A 98 -0.65 10.92 -1.19
C THR A 98 -1.04 12.32 -1.63
N LYS A 99 -0.89 12.60 -2.93
CA LYS A 99 -1.40 13.81 -3.58
C LYS A 99 -1.65 13.52 -5.07
N HIS A 100 -2.87 13.71 -5.54
CA HIS A 100 -3.15 13.73 -6.98
C HIS A 100 -2.47 14.93 -7.64
N CYS A 101 -2.05 14.74 -8.89
CA CYS A 101 -1.33 15.74 -9.65
C CYS A 101 -1.47 15.51 -11.15
N VAL A 102 -1.19 16.54 -11.95
CA VAL A 102 -1.02 16.39 -13.41
C VAL A 102 0.46 16.30 -13.73
N LEU A 103 0.84 15.32 -14.54
CA LEU A 103 2.21 15.12 -14.98
C LEU A 103 2.38 15.56 -16.44
N TYR A 104 3.48 16.25 -16.72
CA TYR A 104 3.99 16.50 -18.05
C TYR A 104 5.39 15.90 -18.19
N MET A 105 5.67 15.23 -19.30
CA MET A 105 6.98 14.68 -19.64
C MET A 105 7.45 15.33 -20.95
N ASN A 106 8.59 16.04 -20.92
CA ASN A 106 9.14 16.76 -22.08
C ASN A 106 8.10 17.61 -22.84
N GLY A 107 7.26 18.34 -22.09
CA GLY A 107 6.21 19.19 -22.64
C GLY A 107 4.90 18.49 -23.00
N LYS A 108 4.87 17.15 -23.06
CA LYS A 108 3.65 16.37 -23.33
C LYS A 108 2.85 16.11 -22.05
N LYS A 109 1.53 16.35 -22.08
CA LYS A 109 0.62 15.99 -20.96
C LYS A 109 0.53 14.47 -20.86
N GLU A 110 0.94 13.94 -19.72
CA GLU A 110 0.87 12.51 -19.41
C GLU A 110 -0.43 12.14 -18.67
N GLY A 111 -1.11 13.13 -18.08
CA GLY A 111 -2.40 12.96 -17.43
C GLY A 111 -2.36 13.11 -15.91
N VAL A 112 -3.42 12.62 -15.24
CA VAL A 112 -3.56 12.59 -13.78
C VAL A 112 -2.75 11.43 -13.20
N TYR A 113 -2.01 11.69 -12.13
CA TYR A 113 -1.19 10.72 -11.41
C TYR A 113 -1.42 10.84 -9.90
N LEU A 114 -1.28 9.72 -9.19
CA LEU A 114 -1.18 9.72 -7.74
C LEU A 114 0.29 9.77 -7.31
N ARG A 115 0.70 10.87 -6.67
CA ARG A 115 2.03 10.98 -6.05
C ARG A 115 1.99 10.41 -4.63
N ILE A 116 2.75 9.36 -4.39
CA ILE A 116 2.82 8.61 -3.12
C ILE A 116 4.19 8.78 -2.48
N GLU A 117 4.21 9.04 -1.17
CA GLU A 117 5.43 9.03 -0.35
C GLU A 117 6.05 7.63 -0.30
N ALA A 118 7.35 7.49 -0.59
CA ALA A 118 8.02 6.21 -0.46
C ALA A 118 8.25 5.85 1.02
N VAL A 119 7.96 4.60 1.41
CA VAL A 119 8.23 4.06 2.75
C VAL A 119 9.73 3.75 2.88
N LYS A 120 10.52 4.82 3.04
CA LYS A 120 11.97 4.78 3.27
C LYS A 120 12.32 5.53 4.56
N SER A 121 13.60 5.64 4.91
CA SER A 121 14.03 6.33 6.14
C SER A 121 13.39 7.72 6.36
N ALA A 122 13.12 8.48 5.30
CA ALA A 122 12.44 9.78 5.40
C ALA A 122 10.98 9.67 5.92
N PHE A 123 10.23 8.66 5.49
CA PHE A 123 8.87 8.38 5.94
C PHE A 123 8.79 8.21 7.46
N PHE A 124 9.73 7.45 8.02
CA PHE A 124 9.80 7.19 9.45
C PHE A 124 10.22 8.45 10.23
N ARG A 125 11.27 9.15 9.78
CA ARG A 125 11.73 10.39 10.44
C ARG A 125 10.64 11.45 10.53
N LYS A 126 9.86 11.65 9.46
CA LYS A 126 8.75 12.62 9.44
C LYS A 126 7.68 12.34 10.49
N ARG A 127 7.59 11.09 10.96
CA ARG A 127 6.62 10.62 11.96
C ARG A 127 7.24 10.44 13.35
N GLY A 128 8.48 10.89 13.56
CA GLY A 128 9.20 10.66 14.83
C GLY A 128 9.52 9.18 15.08
N LEU A 129 9.53 8.35 14.03
CA LEU A 129 9.81 6.93 14.10
C LEU A 129 11.22 6.63 13.59
N HIS A 130 11.80 5.54 14.11
CA HIS A 130 13.08 5.02 13.65
C HIS A 130 12.95 3.53 13.38
N ALA A 131 13.03 3.16 12.10
CA ALA A 131 13.08 1.79 11.64
C ALA A 131 14.54 1.32 11.53
N ARG A 132 14.86 0.17 12.11
CA ARG A 132 16.12 -0.55 11.94
C ARG A 132 16.18 -1.11 10.51
N SER A 133 15.18 -1.90 10.16
CA SER A 133 14.99 -2.48 8.83
C SER A 133 13.64 -2.05 8.24
N ILE A 134 13.57 -2.03 6.90
CA ILE A 134 12.38 -1.74 6.11
C ILE A 134 12.35 -2.77 4.99
N ILE A 135 11.31 -3.60 4.97
CA ILE A 135 11.21 -4.79 4.14
C ILE A 135 9.86 -4.78 3.43
N TYR A 136 9.87 -4.74 2.10
CA TYR A 136 8.66 -4.77 1.29
C TYR A 136 8.30 -6.23 0.98
N ALA A 137 7.04 -6.60 1.14
CA ALA A 137 6.49 -7.84 0.58
C ALA A 137 6.19 -7.63 -0.90
N VAL A 138 6.85 -8.41 -1.77
CA VAL A 138 6.88 -8.16 -3.22
C VAL A 138 6.30 -9.30 -4.07
N ASN A 139 5.95 -10.45 -3.45
CA ASN A 139 5.24 -11.57 -4.07
C ASN A 139 4.72 -12.52 -3.00
N ASP A 140 3.94 -13.51 -3.43
CA ASP A 140 3.20 -14.46 -2.57
C ASP A 140 4.05 -15.30 -1.60
N ASN A 141 5.38 -15.36 -1.76
CA ASN A 141 6.25 -16.01 -0.77
C ASN A 141 6.46 -15.15 0.50
N ALA A 142 5.89 -13.94 0.57
CA ALA A 142 5.82 -13.15 1.79
C ALA A 142 4.54 -13.48 2.58
N ASP A 143 4.36 -14.76 2.92
CA ASP A 143 3.17 -15.26 3.63
C ASP A 143 3.45 -15.63 5.10
N PHE A 144 4.68 -15.41 5.54
CA PHE A 144 5.23 -15.82 6.85
C PHE A 144 5.27 -17.34 7.08
N ALA A 145 5.12 -18.16 6.04
CA ALA A 145 5.22 -19.61 6.16
C ALA A 145 6.68 -20.08 6.17
N MET A 146 6.88 -21.29 6.67
CA MET A 146 8.11 -22.03 6.40
C MET A 146 8.04 -22.62 4.99
N PRO A 147 9.13 -22.55 4.20
CA PRO A 147 9.16 -23.23 2.92
C PRO A 147 9.08 -24.76 3.12
N GLU A 148 8.63 -25.48 2.10
CA GLU A 148 8.49 -26.94 2.13
C GLU A 148 9.79 -27.65 2.51
N LYS A 149 9.69 -28.88 3.06
CA LYS A 149 10.80 -29.61 3.72
C LYS A 149 12.08 -29.82 2.88
N ASN A 150 12.07 -29.57 1.57
CA ASN A 150 13.24 -29.70 0.67
C ASN A 150 13.57 -28.41 -0.10
N ALA A 151 12.91 -27.30 0.22
CA ALA A 151 13.20 -26.02 -0.42
C ALA A 151 14.51 -25.44 0.14
N LYS A 152 15.31 -24.82 -0.74
CA LYS A 152 16.54 -24.12 -0.35
C LYS A 152 16.23 -23.06 0.73
N SER A 153 17.10 -22.94 1.74
CA SER A 153 16.98 -21.92 2.82
C SER A 153 16.80 -20.49 2.28
N SER A 154 17.36 -20.19 1.10
CA SER A 154 17.19 -18.92 0.38
C SER A 154 15.74 -18.58 0.00
N ARG A 155 14.82 -19.57 -0.01
CA ARG A 155 13.39 -19.36 -0.31
C ARG A 155 12.63 -18.69 0.84
N LEU A 156 13.11 -18.80 2.09
CA LEU A 156 12.40 -18.25 3.24
C LEU A 156 12.16 -16.73 3.10
N LEU A 157 13.09 -16.02 2.46
CA LEU A 157 13.01 -14.57 2.27
C LEU A 157 12.72 -14.16 0.81
N SER A 158 12.35 -15.07 -0.09
CA SER A 158 12.21 -14.75 -1.53
C SER A 158 11.04 -13.81 -1.85
N GLY A 159 10.08 -13.67 -0.94
CA GLY A 159 8.99 -12.70 -1.02
C GLY A 159 9.34 -11.31 -0.50
N TYR A 160 10.56 -11.10 0.02
CA TYR A 160 10.90 -9.92 0.82
C TYR A 160 12.05 -9.11 0.21
N ALA A 161 11.76 -7.88 -0.20
CA ALA A 161 12.76 -6.92 -0.66
C ALA A 161 13.22 -6.01 0.48
N PHE A 162 14.51 -6.08 0.84
CA PHE A 162 15.11 -5.26 1.90
C PHE A 162 15.46 -3.87 1.35
N ILE A 163 14.63 -2.87 1.67
CA ILE A 163 14.84 -1.46 1.32
C ILE A 163 15.83 -0.81 2.28
N LYS A 164 15.83 -1.25 3.54
CA LYS A 164 16.80 -0.90 4.57
C LYS A 164 17.08 -2.13 5.44
N GLY A 165 18.34 -2.34 5.76
CA GLY A 165 18.80 -3.43 6.62
C GLY A 165 19.80 -4.32 5.90
N GLY A 166 20.72 -4.90 6.65
CA GLY A 166 21.79 -5.76 6.15
C GLY A 166 21.53 -7.24 6.42
N GLU A 167 22.60 -8.04 6.38
CA GLU A 167 22.52 -9.48 6.62
C GLU A 167 22.01 -9.82 8.03
N THR A 168 22.39 -9.04 9.04
CA THR A 168 21.86 -9.18 10.40
C THR A 168 20.35 -9.03 10.43
N ASP A 169 19.77 -8.08 9.68
CA ASP A 169 18.33 -7.87 9.64
C ASP A 169 17.60 -8.99 8.86
N ARG A 170 18.25 -9.56 7.83
CA ARG A 170 17.75 -10.76 7.14
C ARG A 170 17.68 -11.97 8.06
N ASN A 171 18.73 -12.19 8.85
CA ASN A 171 18.74 -13.26 9.85
C ASN A 171 17.64 -13.06 10.90
N ARG A 172 17.45 -11.82 11.37
CA ARG A 172 16.40 -11.49 12.34
C ARG A 172 14.98 -11.72 11.81
N LEU A 173 14.72 -11.43 10.53
CA LEU A 173 13.42 -11.75 9.92
C LEU A 173 13.25 -13.25 9.74
N SER A 174 14.30 -13.94 9.29
CA SER A 174 14.30 -15.40 9.16
C SER A 174 14.00 -16.09 10.50
N ASP A 175 14.63 -15.63 11.58
CA ASP A 175 14.43 -16.17 12.93
C ASP A 175 13.05 -15.85 13.48
N PHE A 176 12.49 -14.68 13.13
CA PHE A 176 11.11 -14.36 13.44
C PHE A 176 10.14 -15.33 12.77
N ILE A 177 10.27 -15.55 11.45
CA ILE A 177 9.43 -16.48 10.70
C ILE A 177 9.58 -17.92 11.25
N ARG A 178 10.82 -18.38 11.51
CA ARG A 178 11.06 -19.70 12.10
C ARG A 178 10.41 -19.83 13.48
N SER A 179 10.54 -18.80 14.32
CA SER A 179 10.04 -18.83 15.70
C SER A 179 8.51 -18.88 15.74
N ILE A 180 7.81 -18.08 14.95
CA ILE A 180 6.34 -18.11 14.92
C ILE A 180 5.78 -19.43 14.38
N ASN A 181 6.54 -20.12 13.54
CA ASN A 181 6.15 -21.42 12.98
C ASN A 181 6.46 -22.59 13.93
N ARG A 182 7.53 -22.51 14.72
CA ARG A 182 7.96 -23.59 15.64
C ARG A 182 7.32 -23.52 17.02
N LYS A 183 7.25 -22.31 17.62
CA LYS A 183 6.72 -22.11 18.97
C LYS A 183 5.21 -22.36 19.00
N LYS A 184 4.69 -22.79 20.15
CA LYS A 184 3.25 -23.04 20.38
C LYS A 184 2.85 -22.59 21.79
N GLY A 185 1.55 -22.62 22.09
CA GLY A 185 1.03 -22.38 23.44
C GLY A 185 1.47 -21.03 24.03
N THR A 186 1.87 -21.03 25.30
CA THR A 186 2.35 -19.84 26.02
C THR A 186 3.64 -19.27 25.42
N GLU A 187 4.57 -20.13 24.99
CA GLU A 187 5.85 -19.73 24.41
C GLU A 187 5.68 -18.85 23.16
N LEU A 188 4.78 -19.23 22.24
CA LEU A 188 4.47 -18.41 21.07
C LEU A 188 3.75 -17.11 21.47
N SER A 189 2.88 -17.15 22.48
CA SER A 189 2.16 -15.95 22.95
C SER A 189 3.14 -14.89 23.46
N ASP A 190 4.10 -15.31 24.29
CA ASP A 190 5.12 -14.44 24.86
C ASP A 190 6.08 -13.95 23.77
N TYR A 191 6.47 -14.81 22.83
CA TYR A 191 7.30 -14.42 21.69
C TYR A 191 6.63 -13.33 20.83
N LEU A 192 5.34 -13.51 20.48
CA LEU A 192 4.58 -12.49 19.75
C LEU A 192 4.49 -11.18 20.55
N ARG A 193 4.24 -11.24 21.87
CA ARG A 193 4.21 -10.04 22.74
C ARG A 193 5.55 -9.30 22.76
N GLN A 194 6.66 -10.03 22.70
CA GLN A 194 8.02 -9.46 22.70
C GLN A 194 8.43 -8.90 21.34
N ARG A 195 8.03 -9.55 20.23
CA ARG A 195 8.60 -9.29 18.90
C ARG A 195 7.65 -8.65 17.90
N LEU A 196 6.35 -8.58 18.18
CA LEU A 196 5.36 -7.93 17.34
C LEU A 196 4.72 -6.74 18.06
N ASP A 197 4.60 -5.60 17.37
CA ASP A 197 3.75 -4.52 17.82
C ASP A 197 2.28 -4.91 17.57
N MET A 198 1.69 -5.57 18.57
CA MET A 198 0.35 -6.16 18.47
C MET A 198 -0.74 -5.12 18.20
N ASP A 199 -0.61 -3.88 18.70
CA ASP A 199 -1.60 -2.84 18.46
C ASP A 199 -1.57 -2.40 17.00
N ASN A 200 -0.36 -2.13 16.48
CA ASN A 200 -0.16 -1.79 15.08
C ASN A 200 -0.61 -2.92 14.14
N TYR A 201 -0.25 -4.17 14.45
CA TYR A 201 -0.61 -5.32 13.62
C TYR A 201 -2.13 -5.55 13.54
N LEU A 202 -2.85 -5.50 14.67
CA LEU A 202 -4.30 -5.71 14.67
C LEU A 202 -5.06 -4.55 14.01
N ARG A 203 -4.55 -3.31 14.09
CA ARG A 203 -5.10 -2.17 13.34
C ARG A 203 -4.83 -2.28 11.85
N TRP A 204 -3.64 -2.77 11.46
CA TRP A 204 -3.33 -3.06 10.07
C TRP A 204 -4.25 -4.16 9.52
N LEU A 205 -4.45 -5.23 10.28
CA LEU A 205 -5.38 -6.31 9.92
C LEU A 205 -6.81 -5.77 9.73
N CYS A 206 -7.28 -4.93 10.67
CA CYS A 206 -8.57 -4.26 10.57
C CYS A 206 -8.68 -3.44 9.27
N GLY A 207 -7.65 -2.65 8.95
CA GLY A 207 -7.60 -1.89 7.70
C GLY A 207 -7.65 -2.79 6.47
N ALA A 208 -6.79 -3.82 6.39
CA ALA A 208 -6.73 -4.73 5.24
C ALA A 208 -8.06 -5.46 5.01
N VAL A 209 -8.70 -5.91 6.09
CA VAL A 209 -10.03 -6.55 6.08
C VAL A 209 -11.10 -5.55 5.63
N LEU A 210 -11.13 -4.34 6.18
CA LEU A 210 -12.19 -3.38 5.87
C LEU A 210 -12.07 -2.75 4.48
N THR A 211 -10.86 -2.54 3.96
CA THR A 211 -10.69 -2.05 2.57
C THR A 211 -10.82 -3.16 1.53
N GLY A 212 -10.71 -4.43 1.94
CA GLY A 212 -10.88 -5.59 1.05
C GLY A 212 -9.70 -5.87 0.14
N ASN A 213 -8.46 -5.56 0.57
CA ASN A 213 -7.28 -5.89 -0.23
C ASN A 213 -6.96 -7.38 -0.09
N TYR A 214 -7.39 -8.19 -1.06
CA TYR A 214 -7.19 -9.64 -1.06
C TYR A 214 -5.71 -10.03 -1.07
N ASP A 215 -4.92 -9.37 -1.92
CA ASP A 215 -3.49 -9.60 -2.07
C ASP A 215 -2.67 -9.04 -0.89
N GLY A 216 -3.26 -8.12 -0.12
CA GLY A 216 -2.65 -7.38 0.99
C GLY A 216 -2.11 -8.22 2.15
N PHE A 217 -2.29 -9.54 2.13
CA PHE A 217 -1.81 -10.46 3.16
C PHE A 217 -0.56 -11.24 2.77
N LEU A 218 -0.29 -11.39 1.48
CA LEU A 218 0.85 -12.12 0.94
C LEU A 218 1.82 -11.19 0.19
N GLN A 219 1.32 -10.05 -0.27
CA GLN A 219 2.07 -8.95 -0.87
C GLN A 219 1.45 -7.62 -0.42
N ASN A 220 1.85 -6.49 -1.01
CA ASN A 220 1.18 -5.21 -0.78
C ASN A 220 1.24 -4.73 0.69
N TYR A 221 2.36 -5.00 1.36
CA TYR A 221 2.67 -4.43 2.67
C TYR A 221 4.18 -4.24 2.88
N THR A 222 4.52 -3.45 3.89
CA THR A 222 5.88 -3.26 4.38
C THR A 222 5.98 -3.68 5.83
N ILE A 223 6.96 -4.53 6.14
CA ILE A 223 7.41 -4.82 7.50
C ILE A 223 8.52 -3.84 7.86
N PHE A 224 8.51 -3.34 9.08
CA PHE A 224 9.63 -2.59 9.62
C PHE A 224 9.92 -3.03 11.05
N GLU A 225 11.18 -2.95 11.46
CA GLU A 225 11.57 -3.23 12.84
C GLU A 225 11.88 -1.94 13.60
N TYR A 226 11.24 -1.71 14.75
CA TYR A 226 11.57 -0.57 15.61
C TYR A 226 12.98 -0.70 16.19
N VAL A 227 13.77 0.38 16.13
CA VAL A 227 15.14 0.40 16.69
C VAL A 227 15.15 0.10 18.19
N LYS A 228 14.33 0.83 18.97
CA LYS A 228 14.33 0.77 20.45
C LYS A 228 13.45 -0.34 21.03
N ARG A 229 12.30 -0.62 20.40
CA ARG A 229 11.30 -1.57 20.94
C ARG A 229 11.61 -3.02 20.61
N ASN A 230 12.50 -3.27 19.65
CA ASN A 230 12.82 -4.62 19.20
C ASN A 230 11.54 -5.38 18.76
N LYS A 231 10.66 -4.69 18.01
CA LYS A 231 9.37 -5.21 17.53
C LYS A 231 9.19 -4.94 16.06
N TYR A 232 8.51 -5.83 15.36
CA TYR A 232 8.04 -5.62 14.01
C TYR A 232 6.70 -4.89 13.99
N GLY A 233 6.51 -4.02 13.01
CA GLY A 233 5.25 -3.39 12.66
C GLY A 233 4.98 -3.52 11.15
N MET A 234 3.75 -3.17 10.77
CA MET A 234 3.23 -3.24 9.40
C MET A 234 2.74 -1.88 8.91
N ILE A 235 2.87 -1.70 7.59
CA ILE A 235 2.46 -0.52 6.82
C ILE A 235 1.82 -1.04 5.52
N PRO A 236 0.65 -0.52 5.09
CA PRO A 236 0.04 -0.89 3.82
C PRO A 236 0.84 -0.36 2.61
N TRP A 237 0.77 -1.05 1.47
CA TRP A 237 1.37 -0.63 0.21
C TRP A 237 0.55 -1.20 -0.97
N ASP A 238 0.41 -0.52 -2.13
CA ASP A 238 -0.43 -0.98 -3.28
C ASP A 238 -1.85 -1.43 -2.88
N TYR A 239 -2.70 -0.44 -2.58
CA TYR A 239 -4.09 -0.64 -2.17
C TYR A 239 -5.09 -0.14 -3.24
N GLU A 240 -4.75 -0.24 -4.52
CA GLU A 240 -5.66 0.05 -5.63
C GLU A 240 -6.77 -1.00 -5.80
N GLY A 241 -6.46 -2.29 -5.56
CA GLY A 241 -7.44 -3.38 -5.55
C GLY A 241 -8.26 -3.45 -4.27
N THR A 242 -9.09 -2.45 -4.02
CA THR A 242 -9.91 -2.29 -2.80
C THR A 242 -11.28 -1.67 -3.10
N TRP A 243 -12.12 -1.47 -2.08
CA TRP A 243 -13.37 -0.71 -2.18
C TRP A 243 -14.28 -1.16 -3.35
N GLY A 244 -14.56 -2.46 -3.40
CA GLY A 244 -15.46 -3.06 -4.39
C GLY A 244 -14.83 -3.38 -5.75
N ARG A 245 -13.51 -3.20 -5.91
CA ARG A 245 -12.79 -3.63 -7.12
C ARG A 245 -11.52 -4.43 -6.80
N ASN A 246 -11.15 -5.36 -7.68
CA ASN A 246 -9.84 -6.03 -7.62
C ASN A 246 -8.74 -5.19 -8.28
N CYS A 247 -7.50 -5.69 -8.26
CA CYS A 247 -6.32 -4.98 -8.80
C CYS A 247 -6.36 -4.73 -10.32
N TYR A 248 -7.31 -5.32 -11.05
CA TYR A 248 -7.54 -5.08 -12.49
C TYR A 248 -8.74 -4.18 -12.76
N GLY A 249 -9.33 -3.58 -11.72
CA GLY A 249 -10.50 -2.70 -11.83
C GLY A 249 -11.83 -3.43 -12.01
N LYS A 250 -11.88 -4.75 -11.89
CA LYS A 250 -13.15 -5.50 -11.98
C LYS A 250 -13.91 -5.40 -10.67
N ALA A 251 -15.23 -5.22 -10.76
CA ALA A 251 -16.10 -5.24 -9.58
C ALA A 251 -16.02 -6.59 -8.85
N VAL A 252 -16.01 -6.55 -7.52
CA VAL A 252 -15.98 -7.72 -6.65
C VAL A 252 -16.90 -7.50 -5.45
N ASN A 253 -17.38 -8.59 -4.88
CA ASN A 253 -18.21 -8.56 -3.67
C ASN A 253 -17.42 -8.05 -2.45
N SER A 254 -18.15 -7.51 -1.48
CA SER A 254 -17.58 -7.00 -0.22
C SER A 254 -17.03 -8.10 0.70
N ASP A 255 -17.41 -9.37 0.50
CA ASP A 255 -17.01 -10.52 1.30
C ASP A 255 -15.70 -11.19 0.83
N LEU A 256 -15.04 -10.65 -0.21
CA LEU A 256 -13.80 -11.20 -0.78
C LEU A 256 -12.71 -11.50 0.25
N VAL A 257 -12.62 -10.68 1.30
CA VAL A 257 -11.68 -10.87 2.41
C VAL A 257 -12.47 -11.30 3.65
N ARG A 258 -12.17 -12.48 4.20
CA ARG A 258 -12.81 -12.92 5.47
C ARG A 258 -12.36 -12.08 6.67
N ILE A 259 -13.17 -11.97 7.72
CA ILE A 259 -12.86 -11.19 8.94
C ILE A 259 -11.52 -11.55 9.60
N LYS A 260 -11.09 -12.81 9.49
CA LYS A 260 -9.82 -13.32 10.02
C LYS A 260 -8.62 -13.04 9.13
N GLY A 261 -8.80 -12.45 7.95
CA GLY A 261 -7.75 -12.25 6.96
C GLY A 261 -7.05 -13.54 6.53
N TYR A 262 -5.82 -13.38 6.02
CA TYR A 262 -4.99 -14.49 5.53
C TYR A 262 -3.57 -14.41 6.08
N ASN A 263 -2.70 -15.29 5.59
CA ASN A 263 -1.30 -15.52 5.99
C ASN A 263 -1.08 -16.23 7.34
N VAL A 264 0.13 -16.78 7.50
CA VAL A 264 0.49 -17.59 8.66
C VAL A 264 0.52 -16.76 9.94
N LEU A 265 1.09 -15.56 9.88
CA LEU A 265 1.22 -14.70 11.06
C LEU A 265 -0.16 -14.33 11.63
N THR A 266 -1.15 -14.01 10.78
CA THR A 266 -2.51 -13.69 11.22
C THR A 266 -3.12 -14.89 11.95
N GLY A 267 -2.97 -16.09 11.39
CA GLY A 267 -3.41 -17.34 12.04
C GLY A 267 -2.75 -17.54 13.41
N LYS A 268 -1.44 -17.30 13.54
CA LYS A 268 -0.71 -17.39 14.81
C LYS A 268 -1.18 -16.34 15.83
N VAL A 269 -1.41 -15.10 15.38
CA VAL A 269 -1.88 -14.00 16.24
C VAL A 269 -3.30 -14.27 16.74
N LEU A 270 -4.21 -14.65 15.85
CA LEU A 270 -5.62 -14.91 16.17
C LEU A 270 -5.85 -16.27 16.85
N ALA A 271 -4.83 -17.13 17.01
CA ALA A 271 -4.97 -18.35 17.80
C ALA A 271 -5.30 -18.07 19.28
N TYR A 272 -4.98 -16.88 19.79
CA TYR A 272 -5.18 -16.51 21.19
C TYR A 272 -6.45 -15.69 21.42
N LYS A 273 -7.30 -16.12 22.38
CA LYS A 273 -8.57 -15.46 22.73
C LYS A 273 -8.38 -13.97 23.03
N ALA A 274 -7.35 -13.59 23.79
CA ALA A 274 -7.08 -12.20 24.13
C ALA A 274 -6.83 -11.32 22.89
N ASN A 275 -6.13 -11.84 21.87
CA ASN A 275 -5.87 -11.11 20.63
C ASN A 275 -7.13 -10.98 19.78
N ARG A 276 -7.94 -12.05 19.68
CA ARG A 276 -9.23 -11.98 18.98
C ARG A 276 -10.18 -10.99 19.61
N GLN A 277 -10.29 -10.97 20.94
CA GLN A 277 -11.10 -9.99 21.67
C GLN A 277 -10.60 -8.55 21.47
N LYS A 278 -9.28 -8.35 21.40
CA LYS A 278 -8.72 -7.03 21.08
C LYS A 278 -9.02 -6.62 19.65
N TYR A 279 -8.90 -7.55 18.71
CA TYR A 279 -9.21 -7.32 17.30
C TYR A 279 -10.69 -7.01 17.07
N LYS A 280 -11.58 -7.79 17.69
CA LYS A 280 -13.04 -7.56 17.71
C LYS A 280 -13.38 -6.13 18.17
N ARG A 281 -12.82 -5.67 19.29
CA ARG A 281 -13.01 -4.28 19.76
C ARG A 281 -12.51 -3.22 18.78
N ILE A 282 -11.42 -3.49 18.06
CA ILE A 282 -10.91 -2.58 17.03
C ILE A 282 -11.90 -2.49 15.87
N LEU A 283 -12.42 -3.63 15.40
CA LEU A 283 -13.42 -3.68 14.34
C LEU A 283 -14.74 -3.01 14.77
N GLU A 284 -15.27 -3.33 15.95
CA GLU A 284 -16.50 -2.70 16.50
C GLU A 284 -16.37 -1.18 16.51
N ARG A 285 -15.28 -0.65 17.09
CA ARG A 285 -15.00 0.80 17.08
C ARG A 285 -14.88 1.36 15.67
N ALA A 286 -14.23 0.64 14.75
CA ALA A 286 -14.11 1.09 13.37
C ALA A 286 -15.48 1.18 12.69
N LEU A 287 -16.35 0.18 12.88
CA LEU A 287 -17.72 0.18 12.36
C LEU A 287 -18.61 1.24 13.03
N GLU A 288 -18.35 1.62 14.28
CA GLU A 288 -19.12 2.68 14.93
C GLU A 288 -18.69 4.08 14.49
N SER A 289 -17.42 4.27 14.09
CA SER A 289 -16.84 5.62 13.96
C SER A 289 -16.11 5.93 12.66
N THR A 290 -15.14 5.10 12.25
CA THR A 290 -14.21 5.47 11.17
C THR A 290 -14.57 4.89 9.81
N PHE A 291 -15.21 3.73 9.77
CA PHE A 291 -15.60 3.01 8.57
C PHE A 291 -17.09 3.19 8.27
N THR A 292 -17.57 4.43 8.24
CA THR A 292 -18.99 4.75 7.99
C THR A 292 -19.13 5.54 6.69
N VAL A 293 -20.30 5.43 6.06
CA VAL A 293 -20.65 6.27 4.90
C VAL A 293 -20.51 7.76 5.25
N SER A 294 -21.03 8.17 6.41
CA SER A 294 -20.97 9.55 6.87
C SER A 294 -19.54 10.08 7.08
N ARG A 295 -18.58 9.22 7.41
CA ARG A 295 -17.18 9.61 7.60
C ARG A 295 -16.35 9.56 6.32
N LEU A 296 -16.54 8.53 5.51
CA LEU A 296 -15.69 8.25 4.34
C LEU A 296 -16.18 8.96 3.08
N MET A 297 -17.50 9.03 2.84
CA MET A 297 -18.01 9.63 1.60
C MET A 297 -17.67 11.12 1.42
N PRO A 298 -17.59 11.96 2.48
CA PRO A 298 -17.07 13.31 2.32
C PRO A 298 -15.62 13.35 1.81
N VAL A 299 -14.78 12.37 2.18
CA VAL A 299 -13.40 12.25 1.70
C VAL A 299 -13.38 11.80 0.24
N VAL A 300 -14.18 10.78 -0.10
CA VAL A 300 -14.32 10.27 -1.47
C VAL A 300 -14.78 11.37 -2.42
N ARG A 301 -15.88 12.06 -2.09
CA ARG A 301 -16.42 13.14 -2.92
C ARG A 301 -15.43 14.28 -3.07
N LYS A 302 -14.71 14.64 -1.99
CA LYS A 302 -13.66 15.65 -2.06
C LYS A 302 -12.52 15.24 -3.01
N MET A 303 -12.08 13.99 -2.96
CA MET A 303 -11.05 13.48 -3.89
C MET A 303 -11.58 13.48 -5.33
N HIS A 304 -12.80 12.99 -5.54
CA HIS A 304 -13.44 12.90 -6.86
C HIS A 304 -13.59 14.27 -7.51
N SER A 305 -14.23 15.21 -6.82
CA SER A 305 -14.42 16.57 -7.33
C SER A 305 -13.09 17.32 -7.53
N ALA A 306 -12.04 16.98 -6.78
CA ALA A 306 -10.72 17.60 -6.94
C ALA A 306 -9.96 17.12 -8.19
N ILE A 307 -10.31 15.95 -8.74
CA ILE A 307 -9.62 15.38 -9.91
C ILE A 307 -10.50 15.34 -11.18
N ALA A 308 -11.83 15.48 -11.05
CA ALA A 308 -12.78 15.26 -12.12
C ALA A 308 -12.45 16.00 -13.43
N GLN A 309 -12.25 17.32 -13.37
CA GLN A 309 -11.94 18.10 -14.56
C GLN A 309 -10.63 17.64 -15.23
N ASP A 310 -9.59 17.38 -14.44
CA ASP A 310 -8.31 16.93 -14.96
C ASP A 310 -8.39 15.52 -15.58
N ILE A 311 -9.33 14.67 -15.12
CA ILE A 311 -9.64 13.35 -15.70
C ILE A 311 -10.38 13.48 -17.02
N TYR A 312 -11.40 14.34 -17.11
CA TYR A 312 -12.11 14.58 -18.37
C TYR A 312 -11.17 15.10 -19.46
N ASP A 313 -10.15 15.86 -19.07
CA ASP A 313 -9.11 16.38 -19.96
C ASP A 313 -7.87 15.47 -20.07
N ASP A 314 -7.87 14.26 -19.49
CA ASP A 314 -6.71 13.36 -19.48
C ASP A 314 -6.64 12.52 -20.76
N PRO A 315 -5.64 12.77 -21.65
CA PRO A 315 -5.53 12.06 -22.93
C PRO A 315 -5.14 10.58 -22.78
N LYS A 316 -4.83 10.13 -21.57
CA LYS A 316 -4.38 8.76 -21.26
C LYS A 316 -5.25 8.08 -20.20
N TYR A 317 -6.41 8.65 -19.86
CA TYR A 317 -7.38 7.95 -19.03
C TYR A 317 -7.91 6.73 -19.79
N LYS A 318 -7.93 5.56 -19.11
CA LYS A 318 -8.20 4.26 -19.73
C LYS A 318 -9.70 4.00 -19.93
N TRP A 319 -10.50 4.46 -18.96
CA TRP A 319 -11.89 4.06 -18.82
C TRP A 319 -12.83 5.10 -19.43
N ASP A 320 -14.09 4.73 -19.58
CA ASP A 320 -15.14 5.68 -19.89
C ASP A 320 -15.34 6.66 -18.71
N VAL A 321 -15.52 7.94 -19.00
CA VAL A 321 -15.69 8.98 -17.96
C VAL A 321 -16.99 8.79 -17.15
N GLY A 322 -18.01 8.18 -17.73
CA GLY A 322 -19.22 7.79 -17.00
C GLY A 322 -18.93 6.73 -15.94
N ILE A 323 -17.96 5.83 -16.16
CA ILE A 323 -17.52 4.90 -15.11
C ILE A 323 -16.89 5.69 -13.96
N PHE A 324 -15.96 6.61 -14.24
CA PHE A 324 -15.34 7.48 -13.23
C PHE A 324 -16.38 8.21 -12.36
N ASP A 325 -17.42 8.76 -13.00
CA ASP A 325 -18.48 9.51 -12.32
C ASP A 325 -19.29 8.66 -11.34
N THR A 326 -19.44 7.36 -11.62
CA THR A 326 -20.15 6.41 -10.75
C THR A 326 -19.31 5.78 -9.64
N GLU A 327 -17.97 5.92 -9.67
CA GLU A 327 -17.10 5.29 -8.67
C GLU A 327 -17.36 5.69 -7.21
N PRO A 328 -17.77 6.93 -6.88
CA PRO A 328 -18.21 7.26 -5.53
C PRO A 328 -19.37 6.38 -5.03
N ASP A 329 -20.31 6.00 -5.90
CA ASP A 329 -21.43 5.13 -5.52
C ASP A 329 -20.99 3.68 -5.30
N VAL A 330 -20.10 3.17 -6.15
CA VAL A 330 -19.48 1.84 -5.94
C VAL A 330 -18.77 1.76 -4.59
N ILE A 331 -18.04 2.81 -4.21
CA ILE A 331 -17.35 2.86 -2.91
C ILE A 331 -18.36 2.96 -1.76
N ARG A 332 -19.45 3.74 -1.91
CA ARG A 332 -20.51 3.87 -0.91
C ARG A 332 -21.18 2.52 -0.64
N GLU A 333 -21.60 1.84 -1.69
CA GLU A 333 -22.26 0.52 -1.63
C GLU A 333 -21.33 -0.51 -0.99
N TYR A 334 -20.06 -0.55 -1.40
CA TYR A 334 -19.05 -1.39 -0.75
C TYR A 334 -18.96 -1.13 0.76
N ILE A 335 -18.96 0.13 1.20
CA ILE A 335 -18.89 0.44 2.64
C ILE A 335 -20.15 -0.08 3.36
N GLU A 336 -21.34 0.11 2.80
CA GLU A 336 -22.60 -0.36 3.39
C GLU A 336 -22.63 -1.89 3.52
N ASP A 337 -22.29 -2.59 2.44
CA ASP A 337 -22.28 -4.05 2.39
C ASP A 337 -21.20 -4.63 3.29
N ARG A 338 -19.97 -4.10 3.21
CA ARG A 338 -18.85 -4.57 4.03
C ARG A 338 -19.15 -4.43 5.52
N ARG A 339 -19.83 -3.36 5.93
CA ARG A 339 -20.24 -3.18 7.34
C ARG A 339 -21.23 -4.26 7.77
N ARG A 340 -22.16 -4.65 6.90
CA ARG A 340 -23.12 -5.74 7.16
C ARG A 340 -22.40 -7.07 7.27
N ASP A 341 -21.50 -7.37 6.34
CA ASP A 341 -20.72 -8.62 6.34
C ASP A 341 -19.89 -8.77 7.63
N ILE A 342 -19.13 -7.74 8.01
CA ILE A 342 -18.29 -7.80 9.21
C ILE A 342 -19.13 -7.93 10.49
N LYS A 343 -20.31 -7.30 10.56
CA LYS A 343 -21.21 -7.49 11.71
C LYS A 343 -21.67 -8.95 11.83
N ASN A 344 -22.04 -9.57 10.71
CA ASN A 344 -22.47 -10.97 10.67
C ASN A 344 -21.32 -11.94 10.97
N GLU A 345 -20.10 -11.62 10.55
CA GLU A 345 -18.91 -12.46 10.79
C GLU A 345 -18.31 -12.28 12.21
N MET A 346 -18.77 -11.30 13.00
CA MET A 346 -18.16 -10.94 14.28
C MET A 346 -18.22 -12.05 15.34
N GLU A 347 -19.18 -12.97 15.22
CA GLU A 347 -19.31 -14.14 16.10
C GLU A 347 -18.19 -15.16 15.89
N GLN A 348 -17.48 -15.09 14.76
CA GLN A 348 -16.39 -16.00 14.44
C GLN A 348 -15.07 -15.69 15.18
N LEU A 349 -14.99 -14.56 15.90
CA LEU A 349 -13.78 -14.05 16.59
C LEU A 349 -13.72 -14.41 18.09
#